data_AF-A0A822AEH2-F1
#
_entry.id   AF-A0A822AEH2-F1
#
_cell.length_a   1.000
_cell.length_b   1.000
_cell.length_c   1.000
_cell.angle_alpha   90.00
_cell.angle_beta   90.00
_cell.angle_gamma   90.00
#
_symmetry.space_group_name_H-M   'P 1'
#
loop_
_entity.id
_entity.type
_entity.pdbx_description
1 polymer ?
#
loop_
_entity_poly.entity_id
_entity_poly.type
_entity_poly.pdbx_seq_one_letter_code
_entity_poly.pdbx_strand_id
1 'polypeptide(L)'
;THPPMKSSGSAFAARRTPERSTSFVGKRTDYSDVGKYRRGFKYVIPRGWVRFGLYIDDAQTAAAENIWNKSVVSYHGTTSEAAKSIIEHHQFLLPGDQCIGGYVIGIRKGHIPNKFQVYTSPTIAYSGEDIYSPSISFRSTSGQSYRAKVVLQCRQQPGTYKIQVETIGADYRRICSIIPNSEVEYFTEV
;
A
#
# COMPACT_ATOMS: atom_id res chain seq x y z
N THR A 1 5.14 -50.11 -35.30
CA THR A 1 3.81 -49.62 -35.73
C THR A 1 3.10 -49.01 -34.51
N HIS A 2 2.71 -47.73 -34.57
CA HIS A 2 1.80 -47.04 -33.63
C HIS A 2 0.33 -47.14 -34.15
N PRO A 3 -0.73 -46.62 -33.47
CA PRO A 3 -1.23 -46.66 -32.07
C PRO A 3 -2.74 -47.13 -32.05
N PRO A 4 -3.71 -46.86 -31.10
CA PRO A 4 -4.15 -45.55 -30.53
C PRO A 4 -4.64 -45.50 -29.04
N MET A 5 -5.05 -44.28 -28.62
CA MET A 5 -5.52 -43.75 -27.32
C MET A 5 -6.94 -44.17 -26.84
N LYS A 6 -7.20 -43.99 -25.51
CA LYS A 6 -8.30 -43.27 -24.79
C LYS A 6 -8.59 -43.94 -23.42
N SER A 7 -9.19 -43.37 -22.37
CA SER A 7 -9.24 -42.06 -21.68
C SER A 7 -10.28 -42.22 -20.54
N SER A 8 -9.92 -41.94 -19.27
CA SER A 8 -10.85 -41.62 -18.14
C SER A 8 -9.97 -41.40 -16.89
N GLY A 9 -9.96 -40.31 -16.12
CA GLY A 9 -11.01 -39.35 -15.76
C GLY A 9 -11.14 -39.37 -14.23
N SER A 10 -11.07 -38.19 -13.58
CA SER A 10 -11.29 -37.93 -12.13
C SER A 10 -10.08 -38.18 -11.19
N ALA A 11 -9.67 -37.32 -10.26
CA ALA A 11 -10.01 -35.94 -9.92
C ALA A 11 -8.80 -35.35 -9.18
N PHE A 12 -8.34 -34.17 -9.58
CA PHE A 12 -7.35 -33.40 -8.83
C PHE A 12 -8.04 -32.81 -7.60
N ALA A 13 -7.62 -33.25 -6.41
CA ALA A 13 -8.03 -32.67 -5.15
C ALA A 13 -7.67 -31.17 -5.14
N ALA A 14 -8.69 -30.32 -5.05
CA ALA A 14 -8.55 -28.89 -4.88
C ALA A 14 -7.77 -28.60 -3.58
N ARG A 15 -6.51 -28.17 -3.71
CA ARG A 15 -5.77 -27.58 -2.61
C ARG A 15 -6.34 -26.21 -2.33
N ARG A 16 -6.82 -26.02 -1.09
CA ARG A 16 -7.33 -24.76 -0.56
C ARG A 16 -6.29 -23.66 -0.78
N THR A 17 -6.68 -22.59 -1.45
CA THR A 17 -5.93 -21.34 -1.60
C THR A 17 -5.76 -20.66 -0.24
N PRO A 18 -4.54 -20.27 0.18
CA PRO A 18 -4.37 -19.35 1.30
C PRO A 18 -4.86 -17.96 0.89
N GLU A 19 -5.74 -17.41 1.72
CA GLU A 19 -6.37 -16.12 1.54
C GLU A 19 -5.41 -14.93 1.81
N ARG A 20 -5.55 -13.93 0.93
CA ARG A 20 -5.33 -12.48 1.12
C ARG A 20 -3.90 -11.97 1.20
N SER A 21 -3.67 -11.00 0.32
CA SER A 21 -2.36 -10.53 -0.06
C SER A 21 -2.50 -9.01 -0.37
N THR A 22 -1.52 -8.15 -0.02
CA THR A 22 -1.50 -6.68 -0.31
C THR A 22 -0.24 -6.16 -1.03
N SER A 23 -0.33 -5.53 -2.22
CA SER A 23 0.68 -4.70 -2.93
C SER A 23 0.01 -3.94 -4.09
N PHE A 24 0.58 -2.86 -4.66
CA PHE A 24 -0.09 -2.02 -5.69
C PHE A 24 0.82 -1.51 -6.82
N VAL A 25 0.27 -1.42 -8.05
CA VAL A 25 0.88 -0.71 -9.21
C VAL A 25 -0.20 0.03 -10.02
N GLY A 26 0.04 1.32 -10.30
CA GLY A 26 -0.58 2.10 -11.39
C GLY A 26 -1.97 2.68 -11.12
N LYS A 27 -2.23 3.92 -11.58
CA LYS A 27 -3.53 4.62 -11.52
C LYS A 27 -4.17 4.62 -12.92
N ARG A 28 -5.32 3.97 -13.10
CA ARG A 28 -6.25 4.23 -14.22
C ARG A 28 -7.18 5.39 -13.85
N THR A 29 -7.39 6.32 -14.78
CA THR A 29 -7.99 7.63 -14.57
C THR A 29 -9.53 7.68 -14.63
N ASP A 30 -10.22 6.54 -14.67
CA ASP A 30 -11.67 6.46 -14.96
C ASP A 30 -12.54 5.91 -13.81
N TYR A 31 -12.05 5.89 -12.56
CA TYR A 31 -12.83 5.39 -11.44
C TYR A 31 -13.10 6.45 -10.36
N SER A 32 -14.36 6.54 -9.94
CA SER A 32 -14.77 7.32 -8.77
C SER A 32 -14.28 6.65 -7.47
N ASP A 33 -13.82 7.44 -6.50
CA ASP A 33 -13.57 6.95 -5.15
C ASP A 33 -14.84 6.29 -4.59
N VAL A 34 -14.68 5.18 -3.88
CA VAL A 34 -15.77 4.59 -3.09
C VAL A 34 -15.31 4.43 -1.66
N GLY A 35 -16.07 5.03 -0.76
CA GLY A 35 -15.83 4.96 0.67
C GLY A 35 -16.36 3.63 1.19
N LYS A 36 -15.59 2.98 2.05
CA LYS A 36 -16.05 1.82 2.80
C LYS A 36 -15.87 2.09 4.28
N TYR A 37 -16.87 1.70 5.05
CA TYR A 37 -16.76 1.59 6.49
C TYR A 37 -16.38 0.17 6.84
N ARG A 38 -15.36 0.03 7.68
CA ARG A 38 -15.07 -1.23 8.33
C ARG A 38 -15.05 -1.00 9.83
N ARG A 39 -16.11 -1.48 10.50
CA ARG A 39 -16.27 -1.42 11.96
C ARG A 39 -16.04 -0.02 12.54
N GLY A 40 -16.65 0.98 11.90
CA GLY A 40 -16.58 2.39 12.32
C GLY A 40 -15.50 3.22 11.62
N PHE A 41 -14.50 2.59 11.01
CA PHE A 41 -13.41 3.32 10.34
C PHE A 41 -13.66 3.47 8.84
N LYS A 42 -13.59 4.71 8.36
CA LYS A 42 -13.78 5.07 6.97
C LYS A 42 -12.46 5.02 6.22
N TYR A 43 -12.43 4.31 5.10
CA TYR A 43 -11.29 4.33 4.17
C TYR A 43 -11.78 4.27 2.72
N VAL A 44 -10.93 4.67 1.78
CA VAL A 44 -11.26 4.68 0.35
C VAL A 44 -10.78 3.41 -0.31
N ILE A 45 -11.65 2.76 -1.07
CA ILE A 45 -11.30 1.63 -1.92
C ILE A 45 -10.47 2.16 -3.10
N PRO A 46 -9.29 1.57 -3.38
CA PRO A 46 -8.35 2.10 -4.36
C PRO A 46 -8.75 1.69 -5.78
N ARG A 47 -9.90 2.17 -6.25
CA ARG A 47 -10.36 1.89 -7.62
C ARG A 47 -9.42 2.53 -8.63
N GLY A 48 -9.23 1.88 -9.76
CA GLY A 48 -8.23 2.26 -10.76
C GLY A 48 -6.80 1.82 -10.42
N TRP A 49 -6.56 1.17 -9.27
CA TRP A 49 -5.26 0.61 -8.92
C TRP A 49 -5.20 -0.90 -9.11
N VAL A 50 -4.08 -1.41 -9.62
CA VAL A 50 -3.81 -2.85 -9.62
C VAL A 50 -3.34 -3.27 -8.23
N ARG A 51 -3.84 -4.40 -7.75
CA ARG A 51 -3.44 -5.01 -6.47
C ARG A 51 -2.74 -6.33 -6.69
N PHE A 52 -1.55 -6.43 -6.14
CA PHE A 52 -0.86 -7.67 -5.88
C PHE A 52 -1.05 -8.01 -4.42
N GLY A 53 -0.42 -9.08 -3.98
CA GLY A 53 -0.36 -9.20 -2.56
C GLY A 53 0.80 -9.90 -1.94
N LEU A 54 1.20 -9.32 -0.81
CA LEU A 54 2.33 -9.74 -0.02
C LEU A 54 1.95 -10.85 0.96
N TYR A 55 2.89 -11.77 1.11
CA TYR A 55 2.91 -12.75 2.18
C TYR A 55 3.27 -12.06 3.50
N ILE A 56 2.80 -12.62 4.61
CA ILE A 56 3.13 -12.13 5.96
C ILE A 56 3.70 -13.31 6.72
N ASP A 57 4.96 -13.18 7.14
CA ASP A 57 5.71 -14.23 7.83
C ASP A 57 5.00 -14.71 9.10
N ASP A 58 4.52 -13.76 9.90
CA ASP A 58 3.83 -14.06 11.14
C ASP A 58 2.30 -14.04 10.99
N ALA A 59 1.80 -14.84 10.04
CA ALA A 59 0.37 -15.00 9.81
C ALA A 59 -0.38 -15.52 11.06
N GLN A 60 0.31 -16.23 11.95
CA GLN A 60 -0.26 -16.77 13.18
C GLN A 60 -0.48 -15.67 14.22
N THR A 61 0.52 -14.81 14.49
CA THR A 61 0.33 -13.64 15.36
C THR A 61 -0.69 -12.67 14.75
N ALA A 62 -0.66 -12.45 13.43
CA ALA A 62 -1.68 -11.66 12.75
C ALA A 62 -3.11 -12.19 12.98
N ALA A 63 -3.28 -13.51 12.99
CA ALA A 63 -4.56 -14.15 13.28
C ALA A 63 -4.94 -14.06 14.77
N ALA A 64 -3.99 -14.32 15.68
CA ALA A 64 -4.18 -14.25 17.13
C ALA A 64 -4.58 -12.83 17.58
N GLU A 65 -3.87 -11.81 17.08
CA GLU A 65 -4.19 -10.40 17.31
C GLU A 65 -5.44 -9.94 16.56
N ASN A 66 -5.95 -10.78 15.65
CA ASN A 66 -7.11 -10.51 14.82
C ASN A 66 -6.96 -9.20 14.03
N ILE A 67 -5.73 -8.90 13.58
CA ILE A 67 -5.36 -7.63 12.93
C ILE A 67 -6.24 -7.37 11.71
N TRP A 68 -6.61 -8.44 11.01
CA TRP A 68 -7.42 -8.32 9.83
C TRP A 68 -8.78 -7.74 10.15
N ASN A 69 -9.37 -8.01 11.31
CA ASN A 69 -10.70 -7.55 11.67
C ASN A 69 -10.72 -6.38 12.64
N LYS A 70 -9.65 -6.15 13.42
CA LYS A 70 -9.55 -5.03 14.36
C LYS A 70 -8.84 -3.82 13.77
N SER A 71 -7.88 -4.01 12.86
CA SER A 71 -7.05 -2.93 12.35
C SER A 71 -7.71 -2.18 11.18
N VAL A 72 -7.49 -0.86 11.16
CA VAL A 72 -7.93 0.01 10.07
C VAL A 72 -7.11 -0.25 8.81
N VAL A 73 -7.71 0.02 7.65
CA VAL A 73 -6.98 0.05 6.38
C VAL A 73 -6.44 1.46 6.20
N SER A 74 -5.15 1.57 5.93
CA SER A 74 -4.53 2.82 5.50
C SER A 74 -3.52 2.56 4.37
N TYR A 75 -2.96 3.62 3.81
CA TYR A 75 -2.08 3.58 2.65
C TYR A 75 -0.80 4.38 2.93
N HIS A 76 0.36 3.81 2.63
CA HIS A 76 1.66 4.47 2.74
C HIS A 76 2.24 4.71 1.34
N GLY A 77 2.38 5.98 0.97
CA GLY A 77 3.04 6.39 -0.27
C GLY A 77 4.54 6.38 -0.10
N THR A 78 5.27 5.79 -1.04
CA THR A 78 6.73 5.73 -1.00
C THR A 78 7.33 5.60 -2.39
N THR A 79 8.66 5.66 -2.51
CA THR A 79 9.36 5.42 -3.78
C THR A 79 9.44 3.92 -4.08
N SER A 80 9.73 3.54 -5.33
CA SER A 80 9.93 2.13 -5.70
C SER A 80 11.09 1.46 -4.95
N GLU A 81 12.17 2.20 -4.71
CA GLU A 81 13.39 1.73 -4.05
C GLU A 81 13.13 1.49 -2.56
N ALA A 82 12.44 2.43 -1.92
CA ALA A 82 12.01 2.28 -0.53
C ALA A 82 10.98 1.16 -0.39
N ALA A 83 10.00 1.05 -1.30
CA ALA A 83 9.05 -0.06 -1.30
C ALA A 83 9.74 -1.43 -1.38
N LYS A 84 10.75 -1.58 -2.26
CA LYS A 84 11.53 -2.81 -2.37
C LYS A 84 12.20 -3.16 -1.04
N SER A 85 12.82 -2.18 -0.39
CA SER A 85 13.52 -2.37 0.89
C SER A 85 12.56 -2.69 2.03
N ILE A 86 11.40 -2.03 2.09
CA ILE A 86 10.35 -2.33 3.08
C ILE A 86 9.83 -3.76 2.91
N ILE A 87 9.63 -4.18 1.66
CA ILE A 87 9.14 -5.53 1.35
C ILE A 87 10.19 -6.59 1.66
N GLU A 88 11.47 -6.34 1.38
CA GLU A 88 12.53 -7.32 1.65
C GLU A 88 12.82 -7.47 3.15
N HIS A 89 12.82 -6.35 3.89
CA HIS A 89 13.17 -6.33 5.31
C HIS A 89 11.97 -6.45 6.24
N HIS A 90 10.76 -6.51 5.69
CA HIS A 90 9.50 -6.57 6.45
C HIS A 90 9.33 -5.43 7.48
N GLN A 91 9.93 -4.27 7.21
CA GLN A 91 9.96 -3.13 8.15
C GLN A 91 9.83 -1.80 7.41
N PHE A 92 9.11 -0.84 8.01
CA PHE A 92 9.09 0.54 7.50
C PHE A 92 10.46 1.18 7.64
N LEU A 93 10.84 1.95 6.62
CA LEU A 93 12.06 2.74 6.65
C LEU A 93 11.82 4.09 7.33
N LEU A 94 12.78 4.48 8.15
CA LEU A 94 12.86 5.74 8.85
C LEU A 94 13.94 6.63 8.23
N PRO A 95 13.89 7.95 8.46
CA PRO A 95 14.98 8.83 8.05
C PRO A 95 16.32 8.38 8.66
N GLY A 96 17.34 8.25 7.81
CA GLY A 96 18.65 7.69 8.17
C GLY A 96 18.83 6.23 7.78
N ASP A 97 17.76 5.48 7.51
CA ASP A 97 17.86 4.08 7.11
C ASP A 97 18.46 3.94 5.70
N GLN A 98 19.23 2.88 5.51
CA GLN A 98 19.81 2.52 4.22
C GLN A 98 18.91 1.52 3.48
N CYS A 99 18.52 1.90 2.27
CA CYS A 99 17.77 1.06 1.34
C CYS A 99 18.69 0.04 0.63
N ILE A 100 18.06 -0.97 0.04
CA ILE A 100 18.70 -1.89 -0.90
C ILE A 100 19.28 -1.07 -2.06
N GLY A 101 20.60 -1.17 -2.25
CA GLY A 101 21.34 -0.37 -3.24
C GLY A 101 22.10 0.82 -2.64
N GLY A 102 22.11 0.97 -1.32
CA GLY A 102 23.01 1.89 -0.60
C GLY A 102 22.48 3.32 -0.43
N TYR A 103 21.32 3.64 -1.01
CA TYR A 103 20.64 4.92 -0.83
C TYR A 103 20.16 5.10 0.62
N VAL A 104 20.35 6.29 1.20
CA VAL A 104 19.89 6.61 2.56
C VAL A 104 18.62 7.47 2.49
N ILE A 105 17.61 7.12 3.29
CA ILE A 105 16.38 7.91 3.39
C ILE A 105 16.72 9.26 4.04
N GLY A 106 16.66 10.33 3.26
CA GLY A 106 16.86 11.68 3.77
C GLY A 106 15.67 12.20 4.58
N ILE A 107 15.95 13.08 5.55
CA ILE A 107 14.95 13.97 6.13
C ILE A 107 14.58 15.00 5.07
N ARG A 108 13.34 14.99 4.57
CA ARG A 108 12.91 15.94 3.54
C ARG A 108 12.84 17.36 4.12
N LYS A 109 13.07 18.37 3.29
CA LYS A 109 12.99 19.79 3.66
C LYS A 109 11.60 20.10 4.25
N GLY A 110 11.55 20.61 5.47
CA GLY A 110 10.30 20.88 6.22
C GLY A 110 9.94 19.83 7.27
N HIS A 111 10.64 18.69 7.32
CA HIS A 111 10.49 17.73 8.42
C HIS A 111 11.25 18.20 9.67
N ILE A 112 10.65 17.97 10.84
CA ILE A 112 11.26 18.27 12.14
C ILE A 112 12.39 17.25 12.39
N PRO A 113 13.63 17.68 12.65
CA PRO A 113 14.71 16.78 13.03
C PRO A 113 14.32 15.87 14.21
N ASN A 114 14.77 14.62 14.21
CA ASN A 114 14.53 13.62 15.26
C ASN A 114 13.07 13.18 15.45
N LYS A 115 12.19 13.39 14.46
CA LYS A 115 10.87 12.74 14.43
C LYS A 115 10.91 11.50 13.54
N PHE A 116 11.03 10.34 14.18
CA PHE A 116 10.89 9.04 13.54
C PHE A 116 9.42 8.65 13.52
N GLN A 117 8.77 8.91 12.39
CA GLN A 117 7.33 8.73 12.26
C GLN A 117 6.99 8.03 10.95
N VAL A 118 6.04 7.11 11.03
CA VAL A 118 5.43 6.48 9.85
C VAL A 118 4.12 7.19 9.54
N TYR A 119 4.00 7.65 8.30
CA TYR A 119 2.83 8.35 7.81
C TYR A 119 2.01 7.43 6.89
N THR A 120 0.71 7.38 7.10
CA THR A 120 -0.23 6.69 6.22
C THR A 120 -1.50 7.52 6.04
N SER A 121 -2.43 7.06 5.19
CA SER A 121 -3.70 7.75 4.93
C SER A 121 -4.86 6.78 4.80
N PRO A 122 -6.09 7.14 5.20
CA PRO A 122 -7.27 6.34 4.87
C PRO A 122 -7.63 6.40 3.38
N THR A 123 -6.95 7.20 2.56
CA THR A 123 -7.19 7.31 1.12
C THR A 123 -5.92 7.18 0.30
N ILE A 124 -6.00 6.35 -0.73
CA ILE A 124 -4.90 6.18 -1.69
C ILE A 124 -4.67 7.44 -2.52
N ALA A 125 -5.65 8.34 -2.61
CA ALA A 125 -5.50 9.60 -3.34
C ALA A 125 -4.40 10.46 -2.72
N TYR A 126 -4.37 10.56 -1.39
CA TYR A 126 -3.35 11.30 -0.65
C TYR A 126 -2.00 10.59 -0.71
N SER A 127 -1.95 9.31 -0.36
CA SER A 127 -0.70 8.53 -0.41
C SER A 127 -0.13 8.37 -1.82
N GLY A 128 -0.95 8.56 -2.85
CA GLY A 128 -0.57 8.54 -4.26
C GLY A 128 -0.15 9.89 -4.84
N GLU A 129 -0.15 10.98 -4.06
CA GLU A 129 0.38 12.28 -4.49
C GLU A 129 1.87 12.17 -4.81
N ASP A 130 2.36 12.88 -5.84
CA ASP A 130 3.74 12.71 -6.34
C ASP A 130 4.82 13.02 -5.29
N ILE A 131 4.51 13.85 -4.28
CA ILE A 131 5.42 14.08 -3.17
C ILE A 131 5.64 12.81 -2.33
N TYR A 132 4.63 11.96 -2.15
CA TYR A 132 4.75 10.72 -1.36
C TYR A 132 5.08 9.52 -2.24
N SER A 133 4.45 9.40 -3.40
CA SER A 133 4.64 8.31 -4.37
C SER A 133 4.98 8.89 -5.75
N PRO A 134 6.26 9.21 -5.99
CA PRO A 134 6.71 9.67 -7.30
C PRO A 134 6.41 8.66 -8.40
N SER A 135 6.04 9.16 -9.57
CA SER A 135 5.81 8.31 -10.74
C SER A 135 7.12 7.69 -11.25
N ILE A 136 7.13 6.38 -11.46
CA ILE A 136 8.19 5.65 -12.15
C ILE A 136 7.79 5.35 -13.59
N SER A 137 8.74 5.41 -14.51
CA SER A 137 8.55 5.00 -15.90
C SER A 137 9.22 3.65 -16.13
N PHE A 138 8.54 2.72 -16.79
CA PHE A 138 9.11 1.44 -17.17
C PHE A 138 8.60 0.99 -18.53
N ARG A 139 9.37 0.13 -19.19
CA ARG A 139 9.01 -0.47 -20.47
C ARG A 139 8.63 -1.93 -20.23
N SER A 140 7.44 -2.31 -20.68
CA SER A 140 7.01 -3.71 -20.66
C SER A 140 7.78 -4.57 -21.65
N THR A 141 7.64 -5.89 -21.51
CA THR A 141 8.19 -6.88 -22.44
C THR A 141 7.65 -6.75 -23.85
N SER A 142 6.45 -6.18 -24.05
CA SER A 142 5.90 -5.87 -25.37
C SER A 142 6.44 -4.56 -25.98
N GLY A 143 7.34 -3.86 -25.29
CA GLY A 143 7.91 -2.59 -25.76
C GLY A 143 7.05 -1.36 -25.46
N GLN A 144 5.87 -1.53 -24.86
CA GLN A 144 5.01 -0.41 -24.43
C GLN A 144 5.59 0.24 -23.16
N SER A 145 5.64 1.57 -23.15
CA SER A 145 6.04 2.36 -21.98
C SER A 145 4.85 2.64 -21.07
N TYR A 146 5.08 2.57 -19.76
CA TYR A 146 4.10 2.79 -18.71
C TYR A 146 4.64 3.75 -17.66
N ARG A 147 3.73 4.45 -17.00
CA ARG A 147 3.99 5.16 -15.76
C ARG A 147 3.22 4.49 -14.62
N ALA A 148 3.90 4.25 -13.51
CA ALA A 148 3.30 3.69 -12.32
C ALA A 148 3.66 4.50 -11.08
N LYS A 149 2.83 4.32 -10.05
CA LYS A 149 3.07 4.77 -8.69
C LYS A 149 2.97 3.56 -7.77
N VAL A 150 3.68 3.59 -6.65
CA VAL A 150 3.72 2.49 -5.68
C VAL A 150 3.22 3.00 -4.33
N VAL A 151 2.24 2.28 -3.78
CA VAL A 151 1.65 2.56 -2.47
C VAL A 151 1.48 1.24 -1.74
N LEU A 152 1.80 1.20 -0.46
CA LEU A 152 1.58 0.03 0.40
C LEU A 152 0.24 0.19 1.11
N GLN A 153 -0.62 -0.84 1.09
CA GLN A 153 -1.80 -0.86 1.95
C GLN A 153 -1.45 -1.52 3.26
N CYS A 154 -1.72 -0.82 4.35
CA CYS A 154 -1.30 -1.15 5.69
C CYS A 154 -2.47 -1.58 6.57
N ARG A 155 -2.14 -2.18 7.71
CA ARG A 155 -3.04 -2.42 8.83
C ARG A 155 -2.54 -1.60 10.00
N GLN A 156 -3.32 -0.63 10.44
CA GLN A 156 -3.01 0.15 11.64
C GLN A 156 -3.97 -0.19 12.77
N GLN A 157 -3.42 -0.42 13.96
CA GLN A 157 -4.25 -0.67 15.14
C GLN A 157 -4.92 0.64 15.57
N PRO A 158 -6.25 0.66 15.77
CA PRO A 158 -6.92 1.83 16.32
C PRO A 158 -6.28 2.27 17.65
N GLY A 159 -6.10 3.58 17.82
CA GLY A 159 -5.50 4.15 19.02
C GLY A 159 -3.97 4.20 19.04
N THR A 160 -3.28 3.61 18.04
CA THR A 160 -1.80 3.64 17.95
C THR A 160 -1.29 4.67 16.94
N TYR A 161 -2.16 5.55 16.45
CA TYR A 161 -1.81 6.61 15.51
C TYR A 161 -2.63 7.86 15.83
N LYS A 162 -2.10 9.01 15.46
CA LYS A 162 -2.77 10.31 15.54
C LYS A 162 -3.26 10.71 14.15
N ILE A 163 -4.38 11.41 14.09
CA ILE A 163 -4.96 11.94 12.85
C ILE A 163 -4.64 13.43 12.76
N GLN A 164 -4.26 13.90 11.59
CA GLN A 164 -4.00 15.32 11.35
C GLN A 164 -4.44 15.79 9.96
N VAL A 165 -4.40 17.11 9.81
CA VAL A 165 -4.60 17.81 8.53
C VAL A 165 -3.51 17.44 7.53
N GLU A 166 -3.84 17.53 6.25
CA GLU A 166 -2.89 17.41 5.16
C GLU A 166 -1.68 18.34 5.33
N THR A 167 -0.51 17.90 4.87
CA THR A 167 0.77 18.60 5.03
C THR A 167 1.38 19.04 3.71
N ILE A 168 0.67 18.88 2.59
CA ILE A 168 1.14 19.21 1.24
C ILE A 168 0.68 20.61 0.77
N GLY A 169 -0.01 21.37 1.61
CA GLY A 169 -0.51 22.70 1.30
C GLY A 169 -1.60 22.68 0.22
N ALA A 170 -2.44 21.65 0.24
CA ALA A 170 -3.57 21.49 -0.66
C ALA A 170 -4.80 22.32 -0.23
N ASP A 171 -4.65 23.36 0.59
CA ASP A 171 -5.73 24.22 1.10
C ASP A 171 -6.74 24.68 0.04
N TYR A 172 -6.31 24.79 -1.22
CA TYR A 172 -7.13 25.20 -2.37
C TYR A 172 -7.81 24.05 -3.13
N ARG A 173 -7.51 22.78 -2.84
CA ARG A 173 -8.09 21.62 -3.52
C ARG A 173 -8.46 20.48 -2.57
N ARG A 174 -9.59 19.84 -2.85
CA ARG A 174 -9.98 18.62 -2.17
C ARG A 174 -9.19 17.42 -2.73
N ILE A 175 -8.38 16.78 -1.88
CA ILE A 175 -7.51 15.66 -2.32
C ILE A 175 -8.33 14.39 -2.54
N CYS A 176 -9.30 14.14 -1.66
CA CYS A 176 -10.20 13.01 -1.75
C CYS A 176 -11.64 13.47 -1.65
N SER A 177 -12.49 12.95 -2.53
CA SER A 177 -13.92 13.26 -2.55
C SER A 177 -14.66 12.78 -1.28
N ILE A 178 -14.05 11.87 -0.52
CA ILE A 178 -14.69 11.12 0.58
C ILE A 178 -14.13 11.47 1.95
N ILE A 179 -12.80 11.59 2.06
CA ILE A 179 -12.11 11.93 3.32
C ILE A 179 -11.75 13.42 3.25
N PRO A 180 -12.09 14.23 4.27
CA PRO A 180 -11.71 15.63 4.29
C PRO A 180 -10.19 15.79 4.48
N ASN A 181 -9.63 16.88 3.95
CA ASN A 181 -8.20 17.18 4.10
C ASN A 181 -7.78 17.29 5.59
N SER A 182 -8.70 17.61 6.51
CA SER A 182 -8.47 17.69 7.96
C SER A 182 -8.24 16.33 8.64
N GLU A 183 -8.50 15.21 7.96
CA GLU A 183 -8.42 13.85 8.53
C GLU A 183 -7.62 12.88 7.63
N VAL A 184 -6.89 13.42 6.65
CA VAL A 184 -6.32 12.62 5.56
C VAL A 184 -4.96 12.01 5.91
N GLU A 185 -4.31 12.46 6.99
CA GLU A 185 -2.98 12.00 7.37
C GLU A 185 -3.00 11.34 8.75
N TYR A 186 -2.50 10.10 8.81
CA TYR A 186 -2.32 9.33 10.03
C TYR A 186 -0.82 9.19 10.30
N PHE A 187 -0.37 9.47 11.52
CA PHE A 187 1.02 9.27 11.90
C PHE A 187 1.19 8.44 13.17
N THR A 188 2.22 7.60 13.17
CA THR A 188 2.64 6.79 14.31
C THR A 188 4.09 7.17 14.64
N GLU A 189 4.35 7.47 15.91
CA GLU A 189 5.70 7.62 16.46
C GLU A 189 6.29 6.23 16.66
N VAL A 190 7.55 6.03 16.24
CA VAL A 190 8.25 4.74 16.25
C VAL A 190 9.40 4.78 17.25
#